data_AF-A0A2W4TGP0-F1
#
_entry.id   AF-A0A2W4TGP0-F1
#
_cell.length_a   1.000
_cell.length_b   1.000
_cell.length_c   1.000
_cell.angle_alpha   90.00
_cell.angle_beta   90.00
_cell.angle_gamma   90.00
#
_symmetry.space_group_name_H-M   'P 1'
#
loop_
_entity.id
_entity.type
_entity.pdbx_description
1 polymer ?
#
loop_
_entity_poly.entity_id
_entity_poly.type
_entity_poly.pdbx_seq_one_letter_code
_entity_poly.pdbx_strand_id
1 'polypeptide(L)'
;FFLQLPIFLGVLPPPFLHLIIPGSTTKLAPTGFAPLAIGLALTLIHLISIPVTNTSVNPARSTGTALFQGGWAIQQLWVFWLVPLIGGVVGGLIHRALFEEHE
;
A
#
# COMPACT_ATOMS: atom_id res chain seq x y z
N PHE A 1 13.94 -18.71 -5.01
CA PHE A 1 13.71 -18.93 -3.57
C PHE A 1 13.47 -17.62 -2.79
N PHE A 2 14.11 -16.49 -3.12
CA PHE A 2 13.91 -15.20 -2.42
C PHE A 2 12.64 -14.40 -2.79
N LEU A 3 11.90 -14.77 -3.85
CA LEU A 3 10.77 -13.97 -4.37
C LEU A 3 9.37 -14.53 -4.02
N GLN A 4 9.24 -15.82 -3.71
CA GLN A 4 7.91 -16.43 -3.54
C GLN A 4 7.21 -16.07 -2.22
N LEU A 5 7.95 -15.96 -1.10
CA LEU A 5 7.39 -15.60 0.21
C LEU A 5 6.99 -14.11 0.35
N PRO A 6 7.76 -13.11 -0.15
CA PRO A 6 7.40 -11.70 -0.01
C PRO A 6 6.23 -11.25 -0.91
N ILE A 7 5.94 -11.95 -2.01
CA ILE A 7 4.82 -11.59 -2.90
C ILE A 7 3.47 -11.83 -2.21
N PHE A 8 3.28 -12.99 -1.57
CA PHE A 8 1.98 -13.33 -0.97
C PHE A 8 1.60 -12.42 0.20
N LEU A 9 2.55 -12.07 1.07
CA LEU A 9 2.31 -11.18 2.21
C LEU A 9 2.36 -9.69 1.83
N GLY A 10 3.04 -9.32 0.73
CA GLY A 10 3.11 -7.95 0.22
C GLY A 10 1.89 -7.48 -0.57
N VAL A 11 0.97 -8.38 -0.94
CA VAL A 11 -0.24 -8.07 -1.75
C VAL A 11 -1.39 -7.50 -0.93
N LEU A 12 -1.49 -7.81 0.38
CA LEU A 12 -2.59 -7.33 1.24
C LEU A 12 -2.48 -5.87 1.72
N PRO A 13 -1.27 -5.35 2.04
CA PRO A 13 -1.17 -3.99 2.56
C PRO A 13 -1.58 -2.87 1.58
N PRO A 14 -1.23 -2.92 0.27
CA PRO A 14 -1.65 -1.89 -0.66
C PRO A 14 -3.17 -1.74 -0.85
N PRO A 15 -3.99 -2.79 -1.08
CA PRO A 15 -5.44 -2.63 -1.19
C PRO A 15 -6.05 -2.14 0.12
N PHE A 16 -5.53 -2.54 1.27
CA PHE A 16 -5.99 -2.04 2.57
C PHE A 16 -5.76 -0.53 2.72
N LEU A 17 -4.57 -0.04 2.35
CA LEU A 17 -4.30 1.40 2.35
C LEU A 17 -5.22 2.17 1.39
N HIS A 18 -5.44 1.63 0.18
CA HIS A 18 -6.27 2.27 -0.84
C HIS A 18 -7.78 2.14 -0.58
N LEU A 19 -8.21 1.30 0.36
CA LEU A 19 -9.58 1.30 0.87
C LEU A 19 -9.78 2.44 1.89
N ILE A 20 -8.79 2.68 2.74
CA ILE A 20 -8.87 3.66 3.84
C ILE A 20 -8.83 5.10 3.33
N ILE A 21 -8.05 5.38 2.28
CA ILE A 21 -7.96 6.72 1.70
C ILE A 21 -9.34 7.24 1.27
N PRO A 22 -10.03 6.63 0.28
CA PRO A 22 -11.36 7.10 -0.13
C PRO A 22 -12.35 7.08 1.03
N GLY A 23 -12.40 6.00 1.82
CA GLY A 23 -13.34 5.86 2.94
C GLY A 23 -13.17 6.86 4.09
N SER A 24 -11.99 7.47 4.23
CA SER A 24 -11.73 8.54 5.21
C SER A 24 -11.88 9.95 4.62
N THR A 25 -12.04 10.06 3.30
CA THR A 25 -12.16 11.34 2.56
C THR A 25 -13.56 11.57 1.97
N THR A 26 -14.51 10.70 2.29
CA THR A 26 -15.91 10.78 1.86
C THR A 26 -16.61 11.98 2.49
N LYS A 27 -17.75 12.41 1.93
CA LYS A 27 -18.57 13.49 2.50
C LYS A 27 -19.17 13.13 3.87
N LEU A 28 -19.28 11.85 4.16
CA LEU A 28 -19.85 11.32 5.39
C LEU A 28 -18.80 11.17 6.50
N ALA A 29 -17.52 11.17 6.14
CA ALA A 29 -16.42 11.08 7.09
C ALA A 29 -16.26 12.41 7.86
N PRO A 30 -15.96 12.37 9.18
CA PRO A 30 -15.68 13.57 9.95
C PRO A 30 -14.53 14.40 9.36
N THR A 31 -14.82 15.63 8.95
CA THR A 31 -13.85 16.54 8.32
C THR A 31 -12.63 16.75 9.20
N GLY A 32 -11.44 16.66 8.60
CA GLY A 32 -10.16 16.89 9.28
C GLY A 32 -9.49 15.64 9.88
N PHE A 33 -10.18 14.50 9.96
CA PHE A 33 -9.60 13.27 10.51
C PHE A 33 -8.91 12.36 9.47
N ALA A 34 -9.09 12.61 8.17
CA ALA A 34 -8.48 11.81 7.11
C ALA A 34 -6.94 11.65 7.25
N PRO A 35 -6.15 12.71 7.56
CA PRO A 35 -4.71 12.56 7.72
C PRO A 35 -4.32 11.60 8.87
N LEU A 36 -5.09 11.62 9.98
CA LEU A 36 -4.85 10.75 11.12
C LEU A 36 -5.18 9.29 10.77
N ALA A 37 -6.31 9.04 10.11
CA ALA A 37 -6.71 7.70 9.69
C ALA A 37 -5.69 7.08 8.71
N ILE A 38 -5.28 7.85 7.70
CA ILE A 38 -4.29 7.41 6.70
C ILE A 38 -2.91 7.17 7.36
N GLY A 39 -2.47 8.06 8.26
CA GLY A 39 -1.20 7.94 8.96
C GLY A 39 -1.12 6.72 9.90
N LEU A 40 -2.20 6.46 10.65
CA LEU A 40 -2.29 5.27 11.51
C LEU A 40 -2.39 3.98 10.69
N ALA A 41 -3.12 4.00 9.57
CA ALA A 41 -3.17 2.87 8.64
C ALA A 41 -1.77 2.53 8.09
N LEU A 42 -1.00 3.54 7.69
CA LEU A 42 0.37 3.35 7.23
C LEU A 42 1.26 2.81 8.35
N THR A 43 1.13 3.30 9.57
CA THR A 43 1.84 2.77 10.75
C THR A 43 1.52 1.29 10.99
N LEU A 44 0.25 0.92 10.96
CA LEU A 44 -0.19 -0.47 11.12
C LEU A 44 0.40 -1.38 10.03
N ILE A 45 0.38 -0.92 8.77
CA ILE A 45 0.99 -1.64 7.65
C ILE A 45 2.48 -1.89 7.89
N HIS A 46 3.20 -0.90 8.42
CA HIS A 46 4.63 -1.06 8.74
C HIS A 46 4.85 -2.08 9.86
N LEU A 47 4.05 -2.03 10.93
CA LEU A 47 4.15 -2.99 12.04
C LEU A 47 4.00 -4.44 11.59
N ILE A 48 3.21 -4.70 10.54
CA ILE A 48 2.97 -6.04 10.01
C ILE A 48 3.98 -6.43 8.93
N SER A 49 4.34 -5.53 8.02
CA SER A 49 5.03 -5.87 6.76
C SER A 49 6.54 -5.56 6.72
N ILE A 50 7.09 -4.89 7.74
CA ILE A 50 8.56 -4.71 7.88
C ILE A 50 9.33 -6.04 7.83
N PRO A 51 9.02 -7.07 8.64
CA PRO A 51 9.84 -8.30 8.67
C PRO A 51 9.74 -9.13 7.38
N VAL A 52 8.77 -8.82 6.51
CA VAL A 52 8.53 -9.56 5.27
C VAL A 52 9.21 -8.90 4.08
N THR A 53 8.93 -7.61 3.84
CA THR A 53 9.39 -6.91 2.62
C THR A 53 10.04 -5.56 2.90
N ASN A 54 10.35 -5.26 4.17
CA ASN A 54 10.77 -3.93 4.61
C ASN A 54 9.76 -2.80 4.28
N THR A 55 8.48 -3.18 4.09
CA THR A 55 7.34 -2.32 3.75
C THR A 55 7.61 -1.36 2.59
N SER A 56 7.18 -1.74 1.38
CA SER A 56 7.22 -0.83 0.24
C SER A 56 5.96 0.01 0.17
N VAL A 57 4.81 -0.60 -0.18
CA VAL A 57 3.48 0.01 -0.48
C VAL A 57 3.47 1.31 -1.31
N ASN A 58 4.63 1.80 -1.72
CA ASN A 58 4.90 3.09 -2.33
C ASN A 58 6.13 2.91 -3.26
N PRO A 59 5.89 2.84 -4.58
CA PRO A 59 6.97 2.64 -5.54
C PRO A 59 8.04 3.74 -5.52
N ALA A 60 7.68 5.00 -5.23
CA ALA A 60 8.63 6.11 -5.13
C ALA A 60 9.58 5.93 -3.94
N ARG A 61 9.06 5.51 -2.78
CA ARG A 61 9.87 5.20 -1.59
C ARG A 61 10.86 4.06 -1.85
N SER A 62 10.42 3.01 -2.53
CA SER A 62 11.30 1.88 -2.89
C SER A 62 12.36 2.28 -3.91
N THR A 63 11.98 3.07 -4.92
CA THR A 63 12.90 3.56 -5.96
C THR A 63 14.00 4.42 -5.35
N GLY A 64 13.64 5.36 -4.46
CA GLY A 64 14.58 6.24 -3.79
C GLY A 64 15.71 5.46 -3.09
N THR A 65 15.37 4.48 -2.26
CA THR A 65 16.39 3.68 -1.56
C THR A 65 17.14 2.70 -2.48
N ALA A 66 16.48 2.16 -3.50
CA ALA A 66 17.10 1.19 -4.40
C ALA A 66 18.21 1.81 -5.25
N LEU A 67 18.07 3.09 -5.64
CA LEU A 67 19.09 3.81 -6.40
C LEU A 67 20.41 3.97 -5.62
N PHE A 68 20.33 4.23 -4.31
CA PHE A 68 21.52 4.33 -3.46
C PHE A 68 22.09 2.98 -3.06
N GLN A 69 21.25 1.95 -2.94
CA GLN A 69 21.71 0.60 -2.61
C GLN A 69 22.36 -0.10 -3.82
N GLY A 70 21.83 0.09 -5.03
CA GLY A 70 22.31 -0.54 -6.25
C GLY A 70 22.04 -2.06 -6.29
N GLY A 71 22.75 -2.78 -7.17
CA GLY A 71 22.79 -4.26 -7.18
C GLY A 71 21.42 -4.96 -7.09
N TRP A 72 21.22 -5.70 -5.99
CA TRP A 72 20.05 -6.55 -5.80
C TRP A 72 18.74 -5.75 -5.60
N ALA A 73 18.78 -4.54 -5.02
CA ALA A 73 17.57 -3.75 -4.82
C ALA A 73 16.98 -3.26 -6.15
N ILE A 74 17.83 -2.90 -7.12
CA ILE A 74 17.37 -2.52 -8.46
C ILE A 74 16.76 -3.72 -9.19
N GLN A 75 17.38 -4.90 -9.07
CA GLN A 75 16.85 -6.14 -9.67
C GLN A 75 15.48 -6.55 -9.12
N GLN A 76 15.17 -6.18 -7.87
CA GLN A 76 13.89 -6.45 -7.23
C GLN A 76 12.90 -5.28 -7.32
N LEU A 77 13.31 -4.11 -7.82
CA LEU A 77 12.48 -2.91 -7.78
C LEU A 77 11.13 -3.08 -8.51
N TRP A 78 11.09 -3.89 -9.57
CA TRP A 78 9.88 -4.12 -10.36
C TRP A 78 8.71 -4.67 -9.53
N VAL A 79 8.95 -5.52 -8.53
CA VAL A 79 7.86 -6.09 -7.71
C VAL A 79 7.24 -5.01 -6.82
N PHE A 80 8.04 -4.04 -6.39
CA PHE A 80 7.61 -2.89 -5.60
C PHE A 80 6.90 -1.80 -6.42
N TRP A 81 6.87 -1.94 -7.74
CA TRP A 81 5.97 -1.20 -8.61
C TRP A 81 4.70 -1.99 -8.89
N LEU A 82 4.84 -3.24 -9.33
CA LEU A 82 3.72 -4.05 -9.78
C LEU A 82 2.71 -4.31 -8.66
N VAL A 83 3.17 -4.74 -7.48
CA VAL A 83 2.28 -5.15 -6.39
C VAL A 83 1.50 -3.96 -5.80
N PRO A 84 2.12 -2.80 -5.50
CA PRO A 84 1.36 -1.65 -5.00
C PRO A 84 0.35 -1.09 -5.99
N LEU A 85 0.68 -1.07 -7.29
CA LEU A 85 -0.25 -0.60 -8.32
C LEU A 85 -1.47 -1.51 -8.45
N ILE A 86 -1.25 -2.83 -8.54
CA ILE A 86 -2.35 -3.80 -8.60
C ILE A 86 -3.21 -3.69 -7.34
N GLY A 87 -2.59 -3.66 -6.16
CA GLY A 87 -3.31 -3.55 -4.92
C GLY A 87 -4.07 -2.23 -4.79
N GLY A 88 -3.55 -1.12 -5.30
CA GLY A 88 -4.26 0.15 -5.33
C GLY A 88 -5.52 0.12 -6.21
N VAL A 89 -5.41 -0.46 -7.40
CA VAL A 89 -6.58 -0.68 -8.28
C VAL A 89 -7.61 -1.58 -7.59
N VAL A 90 -7.18 -2.69 -6.98
CA VAL A 90 -8.08 -3.61 -6.27
C VAL A 90 -8.77 -2.91 -5.09
N GLY A 91 -8.03 -2.18 -4.26
CA GLY A 91 -8.61 -1.43 -3.12
C GLY A 91 -9.62 -0.39 -3.56
N GLY A 92 -9.32 0.35 -4.63
CA GLY A 92 -10.26 1.31 -5.21
C GLY A 92 -11.52 0.66 -5.80
N LEU A 93 -11.39 -0.47 -6.49
CA LEU A 93 -12.52 -1.23 -7.02
C LEU A 93 -13.40 -1.81 -5.91
N ILE A 94 -12.80 -2.31 -4.83
CA ILE A 94 -13.54 -2.78 -3.64
C ILE A 94 -14.29 -1.62 -3.01
N HIS A 95 -13.65 -0.46 -2.84
CA HIS A 95 -14.30 0.73 -2.31
C HIS A 95 -15.54 1.10 -3.13
N ARG A 96 -15.35 1.21 -4.44
CA ARG A 96 -16.41 1.50 -5.41
C ARG A 96 -17.56 0.50 -5.33
N ALA A 97 -17.26 -0.79 -5.34
CA ALA A 97 -18.28 -1.83 -5.38
C ALA A 97 -19.09 -1.97 -4.09
N LEU A 98 -18.52 -1.61 -2.93
CA LEU A 98 -19.14 -1.87 -1.62
C LEU A 98 -19.59 -0.61 -0.88
N PHE A 99 -19.04 0.56 -1.19
CA PHE A 99 -19.24 1.77 -0.37
C PHE A 99 -19.73 2.98 -1.18
N GLU A 100 -19.50 3.04 -2.50
CA GLU A 100 -19.87 4.21 -3.31
C GLU A 100 -21.39 4.36 -3.53
N GLU A 101 -22.19 3.29 -3.42
CA GLU A 101 -23.67 3.38 -3.52
C GLU A 101 -24.32 4.12 -2.34
N HIS A 102 -23.57 4.38 -1.26
CA HIS A 102 -24.06 4.94 -0.01
C HIS A 102 -23.47 6.33 0.34
N GLU A 103 -22.66 6.93 -0.54
CA GLU A 103 -22.05 8.26 -0.40
C GLU A 103 -22.76 9.38 -1.17
#